data_AF-A0A1G3ZHD9-F1
#
_entry.id   AF-A0A1G3ZHD9-F1
#
_cell.length_a   1.000
_cell.length_b   1.000
_cell.length_c   1.000
_cell.angle_alpha   90.00
_cell.angle_beta   90.00
_cell.angle_gamma   90.00
#
_symmetry.space_group_name_H-M   'P 1'
#
loop_
_entity.id
_entity.type
_entity.pdbx_description
1 polymer ?
#
loop_
_entity_poly.entity_id
_entity_poly.type
_entity_poly.pdbx_seq_one_letter_code
_entity_poly.pdbx_strand_id
1 'polypeptide(L)'
;MGTRNYIFEESYYKDHSWPRLLSEDERMEAMLYVLHHMRKMVAQINGKLMVVFIPNYLMEKMSDAPFELFRASQKNNFDLICLKEGLLKCEDQGVPISIVGDGHISREIHRLIAEKVAEIL
;
A
#
# COMPACT_ATOMS: atom_id res chain seq x y z
N MET A 1 -9.45 24.14 -9.21
CA MET A 1 -8.07 23.64 -9.05
C MET A 1 -7.65 23.92 -7.62
N GLY A 2 -7.83 22.96 -6.72
CA GLY A 2 -7.48 23.13 -5.30
C GLY A 2 -6.01 22.79 -5.08
N THR A 3 -5.27 23.73 -4.52
CA THR A 3 -3.91 23.53 -4.02
C THR A 3 -3.94 22.50 -2.89
N ARG A 4 -3.19 21.40 -3.07
CA ARG A 4 -3.03 20.33 -2.08
C ARG A 4 -2.23 20.86 -0.88
N ASN A 5 -2.89 21.18 0.22
CA ASN A 5 -2.24 21.56 1.46
C ASN A 5 -1.91 20.34 2.31
N TYR A 6 -0.99 19.51 1.82
CA TYR A 6 -0.34 18.50 2.66
C TYR A 6 0.80 19.19 3.41
N ILE A 7 0.62 19.47 4.70
CA ILE A 7 1.71 19.95 5.56
C ILE A 7 2.41 18.72 6.10
N PHE A 8 3.40 18.23 5.36
CA PHE A 8 4.42 17.33 5.89
C PHE A 8 5.68 18.15 6.07
N GLU A 9 6.34 18.04 7.22
CA GLU A 9 7.66 18.63 7.35
C GLU A 9 8.59 17.96 6.33
N GLU A 10 9.20 18.76 5.46
CA GLU A 10 10.16 18.29 4.45
C GLU A 10 11.33 17.50 5.09
N SER A 11 11.59 17.75 6.38
CA SER A 11 12.51 17.00 7.25
C SER A 11 12.15 15.51 7.36
N TYR A 12 10.87 15.14 7.38
CA TYR A 12 10.46 13.74 7.51
C TYR A 12 10.95 12.89 6.32
N TYR A 13 11.03 13.46 5.11
CA TYR A 13 11.52 12.77 3.92
C TYR A 13 13.03 12.96 3.70
N LYS A 14 13.62 14.07 4.18
CA LYS A 14 15.07 14.34 4.11
C LYS A 14 15.87 13.57 5.15
N ASP A 15 15.36 13.33 6.36
CA ASP A 15 16.05 12.54 7.40
C ASP A 15 15.87 11.02 7.25
N HIS A 16 14.83 10.57 6.55
CA HIS A 16 14.63 9.15 6.24
C HIS A 16 15.22 8.73 4.89
N SER A 17 16.00 9.59 4.23
CA SER A 17 16.87 9.17 3.13
C SER A 17 18.11 8.47 3.68
N TRP A 18 17.90 7.32 4.34
CA TRP A 18 18.96 6.34 4.49
C TRP A 18 19.54 6.10 3.09
N PRO A 19 20.87 6.01 2.92
CA PRO A 19 21.43 5.62 1.63
C PRO A 19 20.68 4.37 1.19
N ARG A 20 19.98 4.47 0.05
CA ARG A 20 19.18 3.34 -0.45
C ARG A 20 20.20 2.27 -0.84
N LEU A 21 20.49 1.37 0.09
CA LEU A 21 21.48 0.30 -0.06
C LEU A 21 21.10 -0.67 -1.19
N LEU A 22 19.83 -0.64 -1.60
CA LEU A 22 19.26 -1.47 -2.65
C LEU A 22 18.61 -0.58 -3.71
N SER A 23 18.79 -0.95 -4.97
CA SER A 23 18.00 -0.47 -6.10
C SER A 23 16.52 -0.81 -5.95
N GLU A 24 15.66 -0.18 -6.76
CA GLU A 24 14.22 -0.46 -6.72
C GLU A 24 13.91 -1.91 -7.10
N ASP A 25 14.65 -2.46 -8.07
CA ASP A 25 14.54 -3.85 -8.49
C ASP A 25 14.94 -4.83 -7.38
N GLU A 26 16.06 -4.57 -6.70
CA GLU A 26 16.50 -5.40 -5.56
C GLU A 26 15.50 -5.35 -4.40
N ARG A 27 14.88 -4.19 -4.14
CA ARG A 27 13.83 -4.07 -3.13
C ARG A 27 12.58 -4.86 -3.52
N MET A 28 12.19 -4.81 -4.79
CA MET A 28 11.07 -5.60 -5.31
C MET A 28 11.36 -7.09 -5.14
N GLU A 29 12.53 -7.56 -5.57
CA GLU A 29 12.95 -8.96 -5.43
C GLU A 29 12.92 -9.42 -3.97
N ALA A 30 13.51 -8.63 -3.07
CA ALA A 30 13.52 -8.92 -1.63
C ALA A 30 12.10 -8.99 -1.05
N MET A 31 11.21 -8.06 -1.42
CA MET A 31 9.81 -8.08 -0.98
C MET A 31 9.09 -9.34 -1.47
N LEU A 32 9.26 -9.70 -2.75
CA LEU A 32 8.62 -10.90 -3.32
C LEU A 32 9.12 -12.19 -2.67
N TYR A 33 10.41 -12.25 -2.34
CA TYR A 33 10.99 -13.34 -1.57
C TYR A 33 10.32 -13.47 -0.20
N VAL A 34 10.20 -12.36 0.55
CA VAL A 34 9.55 -12.35 1.87
C VAL A 34 8.08 -12.80 1.77
N LEU A 35 7.32 -12.28 0.81
CA LEU A 35 5.92 -12.67 0.60
C LEU A 35 5.76 -14.17 0.30
N HIS A 36 6.66 -14.73 -0.52
CA HIS A 36 6.68 -16.17 -0.78
C HIS A 36 6.89 -16.98 0.50
N HIS A 37 7.82 -16.56 1.36
CA HIS A 37 8.08 -17.24 2.63
C HIS A 37 6.94 -17.09 3.63
N MET A 38 6.36 -15.88 3.77
CA MET A 38 5.18 -15.65 4.60
C MET A 38 4.02 -16.54 4.17
N ARG A 39 3.78 -16.68 2.86
CA ARG A 39 2.73 -17.53 2.33
C ARG A 39 2.91 -19.00 2.69
N LYS A 40 4.15 -19.50 2.62
CA LYS A 40 4.51 -20.86 3.04
C LYS A 40 4.27 -21.07 4.53
N MET A 41 4.69 -20.12 5.37
CA MET A 41 4.49 -20.20 6.83
C MET A 41 3.02 -20.19 7.20
N VAL A 42 2.23 -19.29 6.60
CA VAL A 42 0.79 -19.19 6.85
C VAL A 42 0.05 -20.46 6.39
N ALA A 43 0.52 -21.12 5.32
CA ALA A 43 -0.03 -22.40 4.88
C ALA A 43 0.14 -23.52 5.93
N GLN A 44 1.26 -23.53 6.66
CA GLN A 44 1.56 -24.55 7.68
C GLN A 44 0.58 -24.51 8.86
N ILE A 45 -0.06 -23.36 9.09
CA ILE A 45 -1.08 -23.17 10.13
C ILE A 45 -2.51 -23.13 9.56
N ASN A 46 -2.72 -23.63 8.33
CA ASN A 46 -3.99 -23.59 7.60
C ASN A 46 -4.58 -22.17 7.43
N GLY A 47 -3.73 -21.14 7.42
CA GLY A 47 -4.15 -19.77 7.19
C GLY A 47 -4.14 -19.39 5.70
N LYS A 48 -4.69 -18.21 5.41
CA LYS A 48 -4.60 -17.53 4.11
C LYS A 48 -3.77 -16.26 4.27
N LEU A 49 -2.92 -15.96 3.28
CA LEU A 49 -2.19 -14.69 3.23
C LEU A 49 -2.96 -13.72 2.33
N MET A 50 -3.25 -12.54 2.87
CA MET A 50 -3.82 -11.42 2.15
C MET A 50 -2.88 -10.22 2.28
N VAL A 51 -2.63 -9.55 1.15
CA VAL A 51 -1.76 -8.38 1.06
C VAL A 51 -2.60 -7.20 0.60
N VAL A 52 -2.57 -6.11 1.37
CA VAL A 52 -3.22 -4.84 1.00
C VAL A 52 -2.16 -3.88 0.51
N PHE A 53 -2.23 -3.51 -0.77
CA PHE A 53 -1.38 -2.49 -1.36
C PHE A 53 -2.05 -1.12 -1.26
N ILE A 54 -1.40 -0.23 -0.50
CA ILE A 54 -1.77 1.17 -0.36
C ILE A 54 -0.85 1.98 -1.28
N PRO A 55 -1.34 2.60 -2.37
CA PRO A 55 -0.51 3.43 -3.23
C PRO A 55 -0.03 4.67 -2.48
N ASN A 56 1.06 5.26 -2.95
CA ASN A 56 1.54 6.52 -2.40
C ASN A 56 0.56 7.65 -2.75
N TYR A 57 -0.29 8.00 -1.80
CA TYR A 57 -1.33 9.01 -1.93
C TYR A 57 -0.82 10.45 -1.79
N LEU A 58 0.49 10.64 -1.56
CA LEU A 58 1.14 11.95 -1.48
C LEU A 58 1.63 12.45 -2.83
N MET A 59 1.71 11.56 -3.83
CA MET A 59 2.15 11.93 -5.17
C MET A 59 1.03 12.61 -5.96
N GLU A 60 1.39 13.37 -7.00
CA GLU A 60 0.43 14.00 -7.92
C GLU A 60 -0.57 12.97 -8.49
N LYS A 61 -0.06 11.79 -8.83
CA LYS A 61 -0.82 10.66 -9.34
C LYS A 61 -0.56 9.43 -8.47
N MET A 62 -1.63 8.77 -8.04
CA MET A 62 -1.54 7.50 -7.32
C MET A 62 -1.02 6.40 -8.26
N SER A 63 0.00 5.68 -7.81
CA SER A 63 0.58 4.56 -8.56
C SER A 63 -0.32 3.32 -8.52
N ASP A 64 -0.23 2.49 -9.55
CA ASP A 64 -0.75 1.12 -9.49
C ASP A 64 0.13 0.25 -8.59
N ALA A 65 -0.41 -0.90 -8.18
CA ALA A 65 0.42 -1.96 -7.63
C ALA A 65 1.45 -2.38 -8.70
N PRO A 66 2.73 -2.56 -8.33
CA PRO A 66 3.75 -3.03 -9.27
C PRO A 66 3.32 -4.34 -9.95
N PHE A 67 3.54 -4.45 -11.26
CA PHE A 67 3.10 -5.61 -12.04
C PHE A 67 3.70 -6.92 -11.52
N GLU A 68 4.93 -6.86 -11.03
CA GLU A 68 5.65 -7.94 -10.36
C GLU A 68 4.88 -8.46 -9.14
N LEU A 69 4.30 -7.57 -8.33
CA LEU A 69 3.49 -7.92 -7.17
C LEU A 69 2.19 -8.62 -7.58
N PHE A 70 1.54 -8.14 -8.65
CA PHE A 70 0.37 -8.81 -9.22
C PHE A 70 0.73 -10.22 -9.70
N ARG A 71 1.80 -10.38 -10.49
CA ARG A 71 2.27 -11.70 -10.95
C ARG A 71 2.59 -12.63 -9.78
N ALA A 72 3.22 -12.10 -8.72
CA ALA A 72 3.55 -12.86 -7.53
C ALA A 72 2.31 -13.32 -6.76
N SER A 73 1.25 -12.51 -6.71
CA SER A 73 -0.04 -12.89 -6.08
C SER A 73 -0.63 -14.15 -6.72
N GLN A 74 -0.65 -14.18 -8.06
CA GLN A 74 -1.14 -15.32 -8.84
C GLN A 74 -0.23 -16.54 -8.67
N LYS A 75 1.09 -16.36 -8.79
CA LYS A 75 2.07 -17.45 -8.70
C LYS A 75 2.12 -18.10 -7.32
N ASN A 76 2.04 -17.29 -6.26
CA ASN A 76 2.17 -17.76 -4.88
C ASN A 76 0.82 -17.98 -4.18
N ASN A 77 -0.29 -17.75 -4.87
CA ASN A 77 -1.65 -17.95 -4.36
C ASN A 77 -1.91 -17.20 -3.04
N PHE A 78 -1.68 -15.88 -3.05
CA PHE A 78 -2.12 -14.96 -2.00
C PHE A 78 -3.06 -13.92 -2.58
N ASP A 79 -4.00 -13.43 -1.76
CA ASP A 79 -4.95 -12.41 -2.18
C ASP A 79 -4.26 -11.04 -2.17
N LEU A 80 -4.40 -10.28 -3.26
CA LEU A 80 -3.86 -8.93 -3.38
C LEU A 80 -5.01 -7.93 -3.52
N ILE A 81 -5.16 -7.03 -2.56
CA ILE A 81 -6.11 -5.93 -2.59
C ILE A 81 -5.36 -4.67 -2.99
N CYS A 82 -5.71 -4.07 -4.13
CA CYS A 82 -5.18 -2.78 -4.54
C CYS A 82 -6.18 -1.68 -4.17
N LEU A 83 -5.76 -0.71 -3.35
CA LEU A 83 -6.67 0.36 -2.89
C LEU A 83 -6.79 1.55 -3.85
N LYS A 84 -6.06 1.58 -4.97
CA LYS A 84 -6.00 2.75 -5.86
C LYS A 84 -7.39 3.29 -6.23
N GLU A 85 -8.27 2.44 -6.75
CA GLU A 85 -9.61 2.89 -7.16
C GLU A 85 -10.46 3.37 -5.99
N GLY A 86 -10.33 2.73 -4.82
CA GLY A 86 -11.04 3.14 -3.62
C GLY A 86 -10.56 4.50 -3.11
N LEU A 87 -9.24 4.73 -3.10
CA LEU A 87 -8.66 6.01 -2.69
C LEU A 87 -9.00 7.14 -3.67
N LEU A 88 -9.00 6.87 -4.99
CA LEU A 88 -9.42 7.86 -5.99
C LEU A 88 -10.89 8.27 -5.76
N LYS A 89 -11.78 7.31 -5.49
CA LYS A 89 -13.18 7.61 -5.16
C LYS A 89 -13.31 8.44 -3.88
N CYS A 90 -12.51 8.13 -2.85
CA CYS A 90 -12.47 8.94 -1.64
C CYS A 90 -11.99 10.38 -1.92
N GLU A 91 -10.94 10.54 -2.73
CA GLU A 91 -10.44 11.86 -3.14
C GLU A 91 -11.52 12.65 -3.90
N ASP A 92 -12.19 12.03 -4.86
CA ASP A 92 -13.29 12.63 -5.63
C ASP A 92 -14.47 13.08 -4.75
N GLN A 93 -14.67 12.39 -3.62
CA GLN A 93 -15.72 12.70 -2.63
C GLN A 93 -15.26 13.71 -1.56
N GLY A 94 -14.02 14.19 -1.61
CA GLY A 94 -13.44 15.07 -0.60
C GLY A 94 -13.20 14.38 0.76
N VAL A 95 -13.14 13.05 0.78
CA VAL A 95 -12.81 12.28 1.98
C VAL A 95 -11.30 12.41 2.22
N PRO A 96 -10.86 12.81 3.42
CA PRO A 96 -9.44 12.91 3.73
C PRO A 96 -8.79 11.52 3.68
N ILE A 97 -7.71 11.38 2.91
CA ILE A 97 -6.96 10.12 2.81
C ILE A 97 -6.01 9.94 4.00
N SER A 98 -5.41 11.03 4.47
CA SER A 98 -4.45 11.03 5.60
C SER A 98 -4.92 11.94 6.72
N ILE A 99 -4.39 11.70 7.91
CA ILE A 99 -4.54 12.60 9.03
C ILE A 99 -3.61 13.82 8.80
N VAL A 100 -4.10 15.04 9.03
CA VAL A 100 -3.31 16.25 8.77
C VAL A 100 -2.17 16.34 9.79
N GLY A 101 -0.93 16.51 9.31
CA GLY A 101 0.27 16.56 10.16
C GLY A 101 0.73 15.20 10.68
N ASP A 102 0.15 14.11 10.18
CA ASP A 102 0.44 12.73 10.58
C ASP A 102 0.57 11.86 9.32
N GLY A 103 1.60 11.01 9.29
CA GLY A 103 1.88 10.09 8.17
C GLY A 103 0.89 8.92 8.05
N HIS A 104 -0.05 8.78 8.99
CA HIS A 104 -1.05 7.73 8.97
C HIS A 104 -2.25 8.07 8.07
N ILE A 105 -2.83 7.01 7.50
CA ILE A 105 -4.10 7.08 6.76
C ILE A 105 -5.26 7.42 7.71
N SER A 106 -6.31 8.05 7.19
CA SER A 106 -7.47 8.46 7.97
C SER A 106 -8.32 7.25 8.41
N ARG A 107 -9.25 7.51 9.35
CA ARG A 107 -10.22 6.51 9.81
C ARG A 107 -11.09 6.00 8.66
N GLU A 108 -11.45 6.88 7.74
CA GLU A 108 -12.27 6.59 6.58
C GLU A 108 -11.55 5.60 5.65
N ILE A 109 -10.24 5.78 5.45
CA ILE A 109 -9.44 4.84 4.67
C ILE A 109 -9.28 3.50 5.38
N HIS A 110 -9.11 3.47 6.71
CA HIS A 110 -9.16 2.22 7.47
C HIS A 110 -10.51 1.50 7.29
N ARG A 111 -11.62 2.24 7.24
CA ARG A 111 -12.96 1.67 6.98
C ARG A 111 -13.04 1.05 5.58
N LEU A 112 -12.56 1.75 4.56
CA LEU A 112 -12.48 1.26 3.19
C LEU A 112 -11.64 -0.04 3.11
N ILE A 113 -10.50 -0.09 3.80
CA ILE A 113 -9.68 -1.31 3.86
C ILE A 113 -10.47 -2.46 4.47
N ALA A 114 -11.13 -2.25 5.61
CA ALA A 114 -11.91 -3.27 6.27
C ALA A 114 -13.07 -3.77 5.39
N GLU A 115 -13.76 -2.88 4.68
CA GLU A 115 -14.81 -3.23 3.71
C GLU A 115 -14.24 -4.12 2.58
N LYS A 116 -13.09 -3.74 2.00
CA LYS A 116 -12.44 -4.50 0.93
C LYS A 116 -11.94 -5.87 1.37
N VAL A 117 -11.43 -5.96 2.60
CA VAL A 117 -11.03 -7.24 3.20
C VAL A 117 -12.26 -8.12 3.42
N ALA A 118 -13.36 -7.56 3.93
CA ALA A 118 -14.59 -8.31 4.19
C ALA A 118 -15.26 -8.84 2.91
N GLU A 119 -15.10 -8.16 1.76
CA GLU A 119 -15.61 -8.64 0.46
C GLU A 119 -14.93 -9.94 -0.03
N ILE A 120 -13.73 -10.27 0.47
CA ILE A 120 -12.93 -11.42 0.02
C ILE A 120 -13.05 -12.63 0.97
N LEU A 121 -13.44 -12.40 2.23
CA LEU A 121 -13.59 -13.44 3.25
C LEU A 121 -14.90 -14.21 3.09
#